data_AF-A0A375YB29-F1
#
_entry.id   AF-A0A375YB29-F1
#
_cell.length_a   1.000
_cell.length_b   1.000
_cell.length_c   1.000
_cell.angle_alpha   90.00
_cell.angle_beta   90.00
_cell.angle_gamma   90.00
#
_symmetry.space_group_name_H-M   'P 1'
#
loop_
_entity.id
_entity.type
_entity.pdbx_description
1 polymer ?
#
loop_
_entity_poly.entity_id
_entity_poly.type
_entity_poly.pdbx_seq_one_letter_code
_entity_poly.pdbx_strand_id
1 'polypeptide(L)'
;MTPRIDEIGDDTVSDLALADSPPATAPDDGAPPAAPARGPAVLRWVVYLVLPLLVVATALGVGFLKWQLDSEAAPSGGVAAAPVAAATEGVVAMLSYRPDRVREDLTAAAERMTGDFRTEYTTLINDVVAPGAEEQRISAEAAVPAAAVISADGDRARVLVYINQTTTVGTEAPTDTQSSAHVDMQKVGDRWLIAGFEPI
;
A
#
# COMPACT_ATOMS: atom_id res chain seq x y z
N MET A 1 -40.67 -33.13 -14.48
CA MET A 1 -40.37 -34.58 -14.55
C MET A 1 -39.91 -35.02 -13.17
N THR A 2 -40.81 -35.64 -12.42
CA THR A 2 -40.49 -36.66 -11.40
C THR A 2 -39.71 -37.83 -12.06
N PRO A 3 -38.99 -38.72 -11.33
CA PRO A 3 -39.48 -39.31 -10.09
C PRO A 3 -38.47 -39.77 -9.00
N ARG A 4 -39.04 -40.17 -7.84
CA ARG A 4 -38.67 -41.35 -7.02
C ARG A 4 -37.33 -41.35 -6.25
N ILE A 5 -37.13 -42.11 -5.17
CA ILE A 5 -37.90 -43.18 -4.47
C ILE A 5 -37.98 -42.81 -2.95
N ASP A 6 -38.87 -43.26 -2.07
CA ASP A 6 -40.35 -43.39 -1.99
C ASP A 6 -40.66 -44.02 -0.60
N GLU A 7 -41.68 -43.53 0.15
CA GLU A 7 -42.49 -44.31 1.13
C GLU A 7 -41.79 -44.86 2.43
N ILE A 8 -42.44 -45.31 3.53
CA ILE A 8 -43.84 -45.62 3.98
C ILE A 8 -43.97 -45.11 5.46
N GLY A 9 -45.10 -44.71 6.07
CA GLY A 9 -46.51 -44.53 5.65
C GLY A 9 -47.47 -44.59 6.88
N ASP A 10 -48.71 -44.09 6.73
CA ASP A 10 -49.98 -44.29 7.50
C ASP A 10 -50.02 -44.17 9.07
N ASP A 11 -51.10 -43.73 9.75
CA ASP A 11 -52.47 -43.35 9.30
C ASP A 11 -53.16 -42.28 10.22
N THR A 12 -54.15 -41.58 9.64
CA THR A 12 -55.37 -40.84 10.11
C THR A 12 -55.76 -40.90 11.63
N VAL A 13 -56.29 -39.86 12.34
CA VAL A 13 -57.55 -39.06 12.13
C VAL A 13 -57.58 -37.66 12.85
N SER A 14 -58.37 -36.72 12.27
CA SER A 14 -59.09 -35.52 12.82
C SER A 14 -58.77 -34.80 14.14
N ASP A 15 -58.29 -33.55 14.02
CA ASP A 15 -59.01 -32.26 14.29
C ASP A 15 -59.96 -32.07 15.52
N LEU A 16 -59.72 -31.04 16.36
CA LEU A 16 -60.64 -29.90 16.62
C LEU A 16 -60.20 -28.88 17.73
N ALA A 17 -59.85 -27.66 17.30
CA ALA A 17 -60.22 -26.32 17.82
C ALA A 17 -59.84 -25.73 19.23
N LEU A 18 -59.71 -24.37 19.23
CA LEU A 18 -59.88 -23.34 20.31
C LEU A 18 -58.75 -22.98 21.33
N ALA A 19 -58.14 -21.80 21.11
CA ALA A 19 -58.14 -20.55 21.95
C ALA A 19 -58.48 -20.60 23.47
N ASP A 20 -58.06 -19.69 24.37
CA ASP A 20 -57.12 -18.52 24.40
C ASP A 20 -57.01 -17.97 25.86
N SER A 21 -55.95 -17.24 26.28
CA SER A 21 -55.93 -16.22 27.38
C SER A 21 -54.53 -15.57 27.67
N PRO A 22 -54.44 -14.32 28.22
CA PRO A 22 -53.18 -13.54 28.35
C PRO A 22 -52.81 -13.12 29.84
N PRO A 23 -52.25 -11.92 30.19
CA PRO A 23 -50.80 -11.69 30.39
C PRO A 23 -50.33 -10.99 31.73
N ALA A 24 -49.04 -10.60 31.82
CA ALA A 24 -48.35 -9.73 32.82
C ALA A 24 -47.93 -10.40 34.18
N THR A 25 -47.12 -9.83 35.11
CA THR A 25 -46.60 -8.44 35.39
C THR A 25 -45.23 -8.46 36.14
N ALA A 26 -44.52 -7.32 36.30
CA ALA A 26 -43.24 -7.09 37.05
C ALA A 26 -43.13 -5.58 37.48
N PRO A 27 -42.05 -4.99 38.08
CA PRO A 27 -40.72 -5.50 38.50
C PRO A 27 -40.12 -4.96 39.87
N ASP A 28 -38.83 -5.21 40.11
CA ASP A 28 -37.80 -4.47 40.93
C ASP A 28 -37.81 -4.50 42.50
N ASP A 29 -36.60 -4.49 43.12
CA ASP A 29 -36.36 -4.22 44.56
C ASP A 29 -34.85 -4.09 44.99
N GLY A 30 -34.44 -2.99 45.67
CA GLY A 30 -33.36 -2.96 46.70
C GLY A 30 -31.89 -2.54 46.38
N ALA A 31 -31.40 -1.44 46.99
CA ALA A 31 -29.98 -0.99 47.08
C ALA A 31 -29.79 0.08 48.21
N PRO A 32 -28.57 0.58 48.60
CA PRO A 32 -27.18 0.26 48.20
C PRO A 32 -26.39 -0.46 49.34
N PRO A 33 -25.42 0.06 50.16
CA PRO A 33 -24.76 1.39 50.34
C PRO A 33 -23.28 1.42 49.86
N ALA A 34 -22.36 2.22 50.46
CA ALA A 34 -20.95 2.39 50.01
C ALA A 34 -19.88 2.71 51.09
N ALA A 35 -18.59 2.42 50.80
CA ALA A 35 -17.38 2.68 51.59
C ALA A 35 -16.11 2.81 50.68
N PRO A 36 -14.92 3.31 51.12
CA PRO A 36 -14.27 4.37 50.33
C PRO A 36 -12.82 4.21 49.82
N ALA A 37 -12.52 5.05 48.81
CA ALA A 37 -11.25 5.76 48.52
C ALA A 37 -10.04 5.05 47.84
N ARG A 38 -9.17 5.93 47.29
CA ARG A 38 -7.86 5.72 46.63
C ARG A 38 -7.87 5.19 45.19
N GLY A 39 -7.89 6.12 44.22
CA GLY A 39 -7.57 5.83 42.82
C GLY A 39 -6.08 5.49 42.61
N PRO A 40 -5.72 4.36 41.98
CA PRO A 40 -4.32 3.94 41.80
C PRO A 40 -3.73 4.38 40.45
N ALA A 41 -2.42 4.66 40.43
CA ALA A 41 -1.69 5.13 39.24
C ALA A 41 -1.54 4.09 38.10
N VAL A 42 -2.08 2.88 38.28
CA VAL A 42 -2.01 1.77 37.31
C VAL A 42 -2.54 2.13 35.93
N LEU A 43 -3.55 2.99 35.82
CA LEU A 43 -4.11 3.40 34.52
C LEU A 43 -3.08 4.16 33.66
N ARG A 44 -2.16 4.92 34.28
CA ARG A 44 -1.06 5.58 33.56
C ARG A 44 -0.02 4.57 33.07
N TRP A 45 0.27 3.53 33.85
CA TRP A 45 1.16 2.44 33.43
C TRP A 45 0.57 1.58 32.30
N VAL A 46 -0.73 1.29 32.35
CA VAL A 46 -1.42 0.59 31.25
C VAL A 46 -1.33 1.41 29.95
N VAL A 47 -1.57 2.73 29.99
CA VAL A 47 -1.38 3.59 28.81
C VAL A 47 0.06 3.54 28.28
N TYR A 48 1.07 3.60 29.15
CA TYR A 48 2.49 3.55 28.75
C TYR A 48 2.96 2.20 28.19
N LEU A 49 2.22 1.10 28.40
CA LEU A 49 2.50 -0.21 27.79
C LEU A 49 1.63 -0.51 26.57
N VAL A 50 0.34 -0.14 26.61
CA VAL A 50 -0.61 -0.35 25.49
C VAL A 50 -0.29 0.56 24.31
N LEU A 51 0.10 1.82 24.55
CA LEU A 51 0.38 2.76 23.45
C LEU A 51 1.56 2.32 22.56
N PRO A 52 2.76 1.97 23.07
CA PRO A 52 3.84 1.45 22.22
C PRO A 52 3.51 0.08 21.61
N LEU A 53 2.77 -0.78 22.31
CA LEU A 53 2.31 -2.05 21.75
C LEU A 53 1.37 -1.83 20.55
N LEU A 54 0.49 -0.84 20.62
CA LEU A 54 -0.43 -0.47 19.54
C LEU A 54 0.33 0.18 18.38
N VAL A 55 1.32 1.04 18.65
CA VAL A 55 2.21 1.59 17.60
C VAL A 55 2.99 0.47 16.89
N VAL A 56 3.52 -0.52 17.62
CA VAL A 56 4.20 -1.68 17.03
C VAL A 56 3.22 -2.57 16.26
N ALA A 57 2.00 -2.78 16.75
CA ALA A 57 0.97 -3.52 16.03
C ALA A 57 0.53 -2.80 14.74
N THR A 58 0.42 -1.46 14.75
CA THR A 58 0.16 -0.66 13.55
C THR A 58 1.36 -0.69 12.59
N ALA A 59 2.60 -0.59 13.08
CA ALA A 59 3.80 -0.67 12.23
C ALA A 59 3.96 -2.05 11.58
N LEU A 60 3.69 -3.13 12.32
CA LEU A 60 3.66 -4.50 11.78
C LEU A 60 2.47 -4.69 10.83
N GLY A 61 1.30 -4.11 11.13
CA GLY A 61 0.12 -4.14 10.26
C GLY A 61 0.34 -3.40 8.93
N VAL A 62 0.95 -2.21 8.97
CA VAL A 62 1.31 -1.43 7.77
C VAL A 62 2.45 -2.10 7.00
N GLY A 63 3.46 -2.66 7.68
CA GLY A 63 4.54 -3.42 7.05
C GLY A 63 4.02 -4.70 6.37
N PHE A 64 3.12 -5.43 7.03
CA PHE A 64 2.46 -6.61 6.47
C PHE A 64 1.50 -6.25 5.33
N LEU A 65 0.76 -5.15 5.44
CA LEU A 65 -0.15 -4.69 4.38
C LEU A 65 0.62 -4.15 3.16
N LYS A 66 1.75 -3.45 3.36
CA LYS A 66 2.68 -3.16 2.25
C LYS A 66 3.18 -4.45 1.64
N TRP A 67 3.70 -5.39 2.44
CA TRP A 67 4.20 -6.67 1.93
C TRP A 67 3.13 -7.50 1.19
N GLN A 68 1.85 -7.41 1.61
CA GLN A 68 0.72 -7.98 0.87
C GLN A 68 0.47 -7.25 -0.44
N LEU A 69 0.32 -5.92 -0.47
CA LEU A 69 0.14 -5.17 -1.72
C LEU A 69 1.33 -5.39 -2.68
N ASP A 70 2.55 -5.36 -2.18
CA ASP A 70 3.80 -5.61 -2.92
C ASP A 70 3.89 -7.07 -3.44
N SER A 71 3.14 -8.02 -2.83
CA SER A 71 3.04 -9.42 -3.29
C SER A 71 1.83 -9.69 -4.20
N GLU A 72 0.72 -8.98 -3.99
CA GLU A 72 -0.54 -9.12 -4.73
C GLU A 72 -0.53 -8.31 -6.05
N ALA A 73 0.36 -7.32 -6.17
CA ALA A 73 0.63 -6.58 -7.40
C ALA A 73 1.45 -7.37 -8.45
N ALA A 74 1.74 -8.65 -8.23
CA ALA A 74 2.49 -9.50 -9.17
C ALA A 74 1.59 -10.03 -10.31
N PRO A 75 1.71 -9.55 -11.57
CA PRO A 75 0.85 -10.01 -12.65
C PRO A 75 1.32 -11.37 -13.17
N SER A 76 0.50 -12.39 -12.94
CA SER A 76 0.35 -13.63 -13.73
C SER A 76 1.53 -14.05 -14.63
N GLY A 77 2.62 -14.52 -14.01
CA GLY A 77 3.61 -15.45 -14.53
C GLY A 77 4.02 -15.39 -16.02
N GLY A 78 5.18 -14.78 -16.30
CA GLY A 78 5.97 -15.06 -17.50
C GLY A 78 6.54 -13.82 -18.20
N VAL A 79 7.86 -13.65 -18.15
CA VAL A 79 8.68 -12.58 -18.79
C VAL A 79 8.35 -11.14 -18.34
N ALA A 80 7.09 -10.72 -18.41
CA ALA A 80 6.59 -9.37 -18.16
C ALA A 80 6.80 -8.86 -16.72
N ALA A 81 6.86 -9.73 -15.72
CA ALA A 81 7.03 -9.32 -14.31
C ALA A 81 8.39 -8.66 -14.03
N ALA A 82 9.45 -9.09 -14.70
CA ALA A 82 10.81 -8.58 -14.48
C ALA A 82 11.02 -7.11 -14.93
N PRO A 83 10.61 -6.67 -16.15
CA PRO A 83 10.68 -5.25 -16.50
C PRO A 83 9.72 -4.38 -15.67
N VAL A 84 8.58 -4.91 -15.20
CA VAL A 84 7.67 -4.15 -14.30
C VAL A 84 8.35 -3.88 -12.96
N ALA A 85 8.92 -4.90 -12.30
CA ALA A 85 9.63 -4.72 -11.03
C ALA A 85 10.80 -3.73 -11.18
N ALA A 86 11.62 -3.88 -12.22
CA ALA A 86 12.75 -2.99 -12.48
C ALA A 86 12.32 -1.55 -12.85
N ALA A 87 11.19 -1.37 -13.55
CA ALA A 87 10.62 -0.05 -13.82
C ALA A 87 10.12 0.61 -12.53
N THR A 88 9.36 -0.13 -11.70
CA THR A 88 8.89 0.34 -10.40
C THR A 88 10.03 0.76 -9.48
N GLU A 89 11.03 -0.11 -9.28
CA GLU A 89 12.21 0.23 -8.46
C GLU A 89 13.02 1.41 -9.02
N GLY A 90 13.19 1.46 -10.35
CA GLY A 90 13.92 2.52 -11.03
C GLY A 90 13.22 3.87 -10.94
N VAL A 91 11.90 3.93 -11.13
CA VAL A 91 11.10 5.16 -11.02
C VAL A 91 11.05 5.65 -9.57
N VAL A 92 10.86 4.77 -8.60
CA VAL A 92 10.92 5.13 -7.17
C VAL A 92 12.29 5.72 -6.82
N ALA A 93 13.39 5.10 -7.23
CA ALA A 93 14.73 5.62 -6.99
C ALA A 93 15.00 6.95 -7.73
N MET A 94 14.52 7.09 -8.97
CA MET A 94 14.72 8.28 -9.81
C MET A 94 13.99 9.51 -9.29
N LEU A 95 12.84 9.33 -8.65
CA LEU A 95 11.93 10.39 -8.21
C LEU A 95 11.89 10.60 -6.69
N SER A 96 12.73 9.89 -5.92
CA SER A 96 12.85 10.04 -4.47
C SER A 96 14.27 10.47 -4.06
N TYR A 97 14.38 11.54 -3.29
CA TYR A 97 15.65 12.05 -2.76
C TYR A 97 15.44 12.95 -1.55
N ARG A 98 16.49 13.10 -0.74
CA ARG A 98 16.54 14.07 0.38
C ARG A 98 17.67 15.07 0.19
N PRO A 99 17.55 16.31 0.65
CA PRO A 99 18.53 17.37 0.34
C PRO A 99 19.90 17.12 0.98
N ASP A 100 19.99 16.29 2.02
CA ASP A 100 21.25 15.85 2.64
C ASP A 100 22.00 14.77 1.84
N ARG A 101 21.35 14.13 0.86
CA ARG A 101 21.89 13.00 0.09
C ARG A 101 21.57 13.03 -1.41
N VAL A 102 20.97 14.09 -1.94
CA VAL A 102 20.44 14.14 -3.31
C VAL A 102 21.42 13.68 -4.39
N ARG A 103 22.72 14.02 -4.30
CA ARG A 103 23.74 13.52 -5.24
C ARG A 103 23.97 12.01 -5.14
N GLU A 104 23.89 11.43 -3.94
CA GLU A 104 24.07 10.00 -3.69
C GLU A 104 22.81 9.21 -4.06
N ASP A 105 21.65 9.63 -3.55
CA ASP A 105 20.33 9.04 -3.81
C ASP A 105 20.10 8.92 -5.34
N LEU A 106 20.31 10.02 -6.07
CA LEU A 106 20.04 10.07 -7.51
C LEU A 106 21.19 9.51 -8.38
N THR A 107 22.45 9.50 -7.90
CA THR A 107 23.52 8.73 -8.60
C THR A 107 23.24 7.22 -8.52
N ALA A 108 22.75 6.73 -7.38
CA ALA A 108 22.33 5.34 -7.22
C ALA A 108 21.06 5.01 -8.05
N ALA A 109 20.22 5.99 -8.34
CA ALA A 109 19.15 5.86 -9.33
C ALA A 109 19.71 5.74 -10.76
N ALA A 110 20.71 6.55 -11.13
CA ALA A 110 21.36 6.49 -12.44
C ALA A 110 22.01 5.13 -12.74
N GLU A 111 22.38 4.30 -11.74
CA GLU A 111 22.85 2.93 -11.95
C GLU A 111 21.79 1.94 -12.46
N ARG A 112 20.50 2.31 -12.35
CA ARG A 112 19.35 1.56 -12.88
C ARG A 112 18.98 1.95 -14.31
N MET A 113 19.77 2.83 -14.93
CA MET A 113 19.54 3.37 -16.27
C MET A 113 20.58 2.90 -17.28
N THR A 114 20.28 3.04 -18.57
CA THR A 114 21.17 2.67 -19.69
C THR A 114 21.11 3.71 -20.82
N GLY A 115 22.03 3.60 -21.78
CA GLY A 115 22.09 4.42 -22.98
C GLY A 115 22.22 5.92 -22.72
N ASP A 116 21.73 6.71 -23.67
CA ASP A 116 21.82 8.17 -23.63
C ASP A 116 20.97 8.77 -22.51
N PHE A 117 19.81 8.17 -22.19
CA PHE A 117 18.95 8.58 -21.07
C PHE A 117 19.68 8.63 -19.73
N ARG A 118 20.58 7.67 -19.44
CA ARG A 118 21.45 7.71 -18.26
C ARG A 118 22.34 8.96 -18.23
N THR A 119 22.85 9.35 -19.39
CA THR A 119 23.75 10.52 -19.54
C THR A 119 22.96 11.81 -19.37
N GLU A 120 21.82 11.96 -20.05
CA GLU A 120 20.93 13.12 -19.95
C GLU A 120 20.43 13.32 -18.51
N TYR A 121 19.98 12.25 -17.87
CA TYR A 121 19.60 12.26 -16.46
C TYR A 121 20.77 12.70 -15.56
N THR A 122 21.95 12.08 -15.72
CA THR A 122 23.13 12.42 -14.91
C THR A 122 23.52 13.89 -15.07
N THR A 123 23.41 14.48 -16.27
CA THR A 123 23.62 15.91 -16.50
C THR A 123 22.57 16.76 -15.78
N LEU A 124 21.28 16.47 -15.96
CA LEU A 124 20.18 17.20 -15.32
C LEU A 124 20.28 17.17 -13.78
N ILE A 125 20.67 16.04 -13.20
CA ILE A 125 20.84 15.91 -11.75
C ILE A 125 22.01 16.76 -11.22
N ASN A 126 23.16 16.74 -11.89
CA ASN A 126 24.32 17.50 -11.43
C ASN A 126 24.17 19.02 -11.64
N ASP A 127 23.61 19.43 -12.77
CA ASP A 127 23.58 20.84 -13.19
C ASP A 127 22.35 21.60 -12.64
N VAL A 128 21.25 20.91 -12.33
CA VAL A 128 19.97 21.55 -11.94
C VAL A 128 19.39 21.00 -10.64
N VAL A 129 19.14 19.68 -10.55
CA VAL A 129 18.32 19.13 -9.46
C VAL A 129 19.08 19.11 -8.13
N ALA A 130 20.31 18.62 -8.09
CA ALA A 130 21.08 18.55 -6.84
C ALA A 130 21.41 19.94 -6.25
N PRO A 131 21.86 20.94 -7.03
CA PRO A 131 22.01 22.31 -6.51
C PRO A 131 20.70 22.89 -5.99
N GLY A 132 19.61 22.82 -6.77
CA GLY A 132 18.32 23.37 -6.37
C GLY A 132 17.72 22.69 -5.12
N ALA A 133 17.89 21.37 -5.00
CA ALA A 133 17.47 20.60 -3.84
C ALA A 133 18.28 20.94 -2.58
N GLU A 134 19.59 21.13 -2.70
CA GLU A 134 20.46 21.51 -1.57
C GLU A 134 20.17 22.94 -1.09
N GLU A 135 20.05 23.90 -2.00
CA GLU A 135 19.82 25.32 -1.70
C GLU A 135 18.44 25.57 -1.07
N GLN A 136 17.38 25.00 -1.63
CA GLN A 136 16.00 25.18 -1.14
C GLN A 136 15.57 24.12 -0.13
N ARG A 137 16.46 23.16 0.19
CA ARG A 137 16.21 21.96 0.99
C ARG A 137 14.94 21.22 0.55
N ILE A 138 14.88 20.86 -0.72
CA ILE A 138 13.78 20.09 -1.31
C ILE A 138 14.01 18.60 -1.04
N SER A 139 12.96 17.89 -0.63
CA SER A 139 12.89 16.42 -0.64
C SER A 139 11.67 15.96 -1.42
N ALA A 140 11.82 14.89 -2.18
CA ALA A 140 10.72 14.19 -2.83
C ALA A 140 10.70 12.72 -2.39
N GLU A 141 9.52 12.15 -2.26
CA GLU A 141 9.29 10.72 -2.04
C GLU A 141 8.23 10.25 -3.05
N ALA A 142 8.55 9.20 -3.82
CA ALA A 142 7.68 8.66 -4.86
C ALA A 142 7.30 7.21 -4.57
N ALA A 143 6.03 6.89 -4.78
CA ALA A 143 5.48 5.55 -4.71
C ALA A 143 4.77 5.20 -6.03
N VAL A 144 4.95 3.95 -6.50
CA VAL A 144 4.30 3.43 -7.71
C VAL A 144 3.20 2.44 -7.28
N PRO A 145 1.95 2.90 -7.01
CA PRO A 145 0.86 2.02 -6.55
C PRO A 145 0.37 1.02 -7.60
N ALA A 146 0.67 1.24 -8.89
CA ALA A 146 0.33 0.32 -9.97
C ALA A 146 1.29 0.49 -11.16
N ALA A 147 1.68 -0.63 -11.78
CA ALA A 147 2.50 -0.66 -12.99
C ALA A 147 2.11 -1.86 -13.87
N ALA A 148 2.17 -1.72 -15.20
CA ALA A 148 1.80 -2.76 -16.15
C ALA A 148 2.62 -2.70 -17.44
N VAL A 149 3.00 -3.86 -18.00
CA VAL A 149 3.58 -3.93 -19.35
C VAL A 149 2.51 -3.57 -20.38
N ILE A 150 2.84 -2.67 -21.30
CA ILE A 150 2.02 -2.35 -22.47
C ILE A 150 2.62 -2.87 -23.79
N SER A 151 3.93 -3.14 -23.84
CA SER A 151 4.57 -3.97 -24.87
C SER A 151 5.84 -4.66 -24.35
N ALA A 152 6.20 -5.82 -24.89
CA ALA A 152 7.45 -6.53 -24.56
C ALA A 152 7.94 -7.34 -25.76
N ASP A 153 9.17 -7.05 -26.19
CA ASP A 153 9.77 -7.47 -27.44
C ASP A 153 11.21 -7.97 -27.18
N GLY A 154 11.33 -9.16 -26.58
CA GLY A 154 12.60 -9.85 -26.35
C GLY A 154 13.53 -9.16 -25.34
N ASP A 155 14.34 -8.23 -25.81
CA ASP A 155 15.31 -7.45 -25.01
C ASP A 155 14.77 -6.10 -24.53
N ARG A 156 13.57 -5.71 -24.98
CA ARG A 156 12.92 -4.43 -24.64
C ARG A 156 11.50 -4.62 -24.15
N ALA A 157 11.02 -3.68 -23.35
CA ALA A 157 9.64 -3.59 -22.91
C ALA A 157 9.25 -2.15 -22.62
N ARG A 158 7.96 -1.82 -22.71
CA ARG A 158 7.41 -0.55 -22.24
C ARG A 158 6.42 -0.81 -21.12
N VAL A 159 6.60 -0.09 -20.01
CA VAL A 159 5.77 -0.20 -18.80
C VAL A 159 5.02 1.12 -18.61
N LEU A 160 3.71 1.06 -18.42
CA LEU A 160 2.94 2.18 -17.88
C LEU A 160 3.04 2.13 -16.35
N VAL A 161 3.44 3.23 -15.73
CA VAL A 161 3.46 3.40 -14.28
C VAL A 161 2.50 4.50 -13.85
N TYR A 162 1.77 4.26 -12.75
CA TYR A 162 1.07 5.29 -11.98
C TYR A 162 1.99 5.73 -10.84
N ILE A 163 2.10 7.03 -10.58
CA ILE A 163 3.04 7.60 -9.63
C ILE A 163 2.28 8.51 -8.66
N ASN A 164 2.43 8.26 -7.37
CA ASN A 164 2.14 9.23 -6.32
C ASN A 164 3.48 9.83 -5.87
N GLN A 165 3.59 11.16 -5.79
CA GLN A 165 4.79 11.83 -5.28
C GLN A 165 4.43 12.89 -4.24
N THR A 166 5.06 12.81 -3.08
CA THR A 166 5.01 13.81 -2.01
C THR A 166 6.28 14.64 -2.05
N THR A 167 6.17 15.96 -2.23
CA THR A 167 7.30 16.89 -2.27
C THR A 167 7.21 17.88 -1.11
N THR A 168 8.34 18.16 -0.45
CA THR A 168 8.45 19.12 0.66
C THR A 168 9.61 20.08 0.40
N VAL A 169 9.40 21.38 0.63
CA VAL A 169 10.43 22.42 0.51
C VAL A 169 10.73 22.99 1.90
N GLY A 170 11.99 22.95 2.34
CA GLY A 170 12.44 23.62 3.55
C GLY A 170 11.80 23.11 4.86
N THR A 171 10.71 23.75 5.28
CA THR A 171 9.84 23.34 6.40
C THR A 171 8.37 23.65 6.10
N GLU A 172 8.01 23.74 4.82
CA GLU A 172 6.63 23.99 4.36
C GLU A 172 5.77 22.73 4.48
N ALA A 173 4.47 22.85 4.22
CA ALA A 173 3.58 21.70 4.18
C ALA A 173 3.93 20.79 2.99
N PRO A 174 3.98 19.45 3.16
CA PRO A 174 4.13 18.54 2.04
C PRO A 174 3.01 18.73 1.01
N THR A 175 3.37 18.67 -0.27
CA THR A 175 2.46 18.75 -1.41
C THR A 175 2.43 17.40 -2.11
N ASP A 176 1.26 16.77 -2.14
CA ASP A 176 1.03 15.51 -2.85
C ASP A 176 0.62 15.77 -4.30
N THR A 177 1.17 14.95 -5.20
CA THR A 177 0.87 14.95 -6.63
C THR A 177 0.64 13.53 -7.13
N GLN A 178 -0.17 13.39 -8.17
CA GLN A 178 -0.42 12.12 -8.85
C GLN A 178 -0.19 12.31 -10.34
N SER A 179 0.55 11.39 -10.95
CA SER A 179 0.94 11.43 -12.36
C SER A 179 1.03 10.02 -12.93
N SER A 180 1.36 9.93 -14.22
CA SER A 180 1.61 8.65 -14.90
C SER A 180 2.68 8.86 -15.96
N ALA A 181 3.36 7.77 -16.32
CA ALA A 181 4.44 7.82 -17.31
C ALA A 181 4.59 6.49 -18.04
N HIS A 182 5.12 6.54 -19.25
CA HIS A 182 5.73 5.40 -19.92
C HIS A 182 7.20 5.29 -19.54
N VAL A 183 7.61 4.09 -19.13
CA VAL A 183 9.01 3.73 -18.87
C VAL A 183 9.44 2.77 -19.96
N ASP A 184 10.43 3.18 -20.76
CA ASP A 184 11.10 2.30 -21.71
C ASP A 184 12.19 1.51 -20.98
N MET A 185 12.13 0.19 -21.09
CA MET A 185 13.00 -0.75 -20.40
C MET A 185 13.82 -1.55 -21.41
N GLN A 186 15.11 -1.71 -21.14
CA GLN A 186 16.02 -2.56 -21.93
C GLN A 186 16.76 -3.55 -21.03
N LYS A 187 16.88 -4.81 -21.46
CA LYS A 187 17.66 -5.85 -20.79
C LYS A 187 19.12 -5.76 -21.25
N VAL A 188 20.01 -5.35 -20.35
CA VAL A 188 21.45 -5.26 -20.57
C VAL A 188 22.13 -6.40 -19.80
N GLY A 189 22.55 -7.44 -20.55
CA GLY A 189 22.96 -8.70 -19.94
C GLY A 189 21.78 -9.37 -19.25
N ASP A 190 21.85 -9.50 -17.92
CA ASP A 190 20.78 -10.09 -17.10
C ASP A 190 19.94 -9.10 -16.30
N ARG A 191 20.23 -7.80 -16.38
CA ARG A 191 19.47 -6.75 -15.69
C ARG A 191 18.57 -6.00 -16.66
N TRP A 192 17.32 -5.75 -16.24
CA TRP A 192 16.48 -4.73 -16.86
C TRP A 192 16.90 -3.35 -16.33
N LEU A 193 17.03 -2.37 -17.22
CA LEU A 193 17.41 -0.99 -16.92
C LEU A 193 16.47 -0.03 -17.66
N ILE A 194 16.26 1.16 -17.09
CA ILE A 194 15.48 2.23 -17.75
C ILE A 194 16.31 2.82 -18.90
N ALA A 195 15.75 2.78 -20.11
CA ALA A 195 16.29 3.37 -21.33
C ALA A 195 15.55 4.66 -21.74
N GLY A 196 14.43 5.00 -21.11
CA GLY A 196 13.69 6.24 -21.29
C GLY A 196 12.52 6.39 -20.33
N PHE A 197 12.07 7.62 -20.10
CA PHE A 197 10.93 7.95 -19.25
C PHE A 197 10.17 9.14 -19.85
N GLU A 198 8.86 8.98 -20.09
CA GLU A 198 8.00 9.96 -20.76
C GLU A 198 6.67 10.13 -19.99
N PRO A 199 6.41 11.29 -19.37
CA PRO A 199 5.11 11.60 -18.73
C PRO A 199 3.93 11.61 -19.73
N ILE A 200 2.71 11.46 -19.22
CA ILE A 200 1.45 11.54 -20.01
C ILE A 200 0.47 12.60 -19.49
#